data_AF-A0AAU6WUG6-F1
#
_entry.id   AF-A0AAU6WUG6-F1
#
_cell.length_a   1.000
_cell.length_b   1.000
_cell.length_c   1.000
_cell.angle_alpha   90.00
_cell.angle_beta   90.00
_cell.angle_gamma   90.00
#
_symmetry.space_group_name_H-M   'P 1'
#
loop_
_entity.id
_entity.type
_entity.pdbx_description
1 polymer ?
#
loop_
_entity_poly.entity_id
_entity_poly.type
_entity_poly.pdbx_seq_one_letter_code
_entity_poly.pdbx_strand_id
1 'polypeptide(L)'
;MKKYPDENNKSGKDPAVFQSGFSTFLNDHDLVDGDMNGFDEEVNEEPDAGDEEKTEPTEKTDDPKEENKKTESSSNEHDGKYLVVQKGTACCDKGSKFPNFKVTSHQKHYWNDEKGEADYLAVTEDDLIFNPTAMPFGTCSVKNGNPCAYSHAGKWTKTYEKVKVMGKSAVTERSELMCTTGGKITVMKHGQQSEAGKSHVNNADSREQQTYNPVMDFEEFKEEMNESDQLYYE
;
A
#
# COMPACT_ATOMS: atom_id res chain seq x y z
N MET A 1 -32.99 -10.96 46.50
CA MET A 1 -32.37 -10.55 47.77
C MET A 1 -31.30 -11.56 48.20
N LYS A 2 -30.03 -11.16 48.22
CA LYS A 2 -28.90 -11.75 48.99
C LYS A 2 -27.79 -10.69 48.95
N LYS A 3 -27.85 -9.74 49.89
CA LYS A 3 -26.94 -9.57 51.04
C LYS A 3 -25.51 -9.18 50.63
N TYR A 4 -25.25 -7.88 50.68
CA TYR A 4 -23.96 -7.30 51.03
C TYR A 4 -23.55 -7.76 52.43
N PRO A 5 -22.24 -7.76 52.71
CA PRO A 5 -21.76 -7.11 53.92
C PRO A 5 -21.05 -5.81 53.59
N ASP A 6 -21.24 -4.91 54.53
CA ASP A 6 -20.95 -3.50 54.56
C ASP A 6 -19.76 -3.27 55.51
N GLU A 7 -19.26 -2.03 55.49
CA GLU A 7 -18.49 -1.35 56.55
C GLU A 7 -16.95 -1.42 56.54
N ASN A 8 -16.38 -0.34 56.01
CA ASN A 8 -15.67 0.72 56.76
C ASN A 8 -14.52 0.32 57.71
N ASN A 9 -13.32 0.88 57.49
CA ASN A 9 -12.90 2.05 58.29
C ASN A 9 -11.75 2.85 57.65
N LYS A 10 -11.79 4.14 57.98
CA LYS A 10 -11.17 5.35 57.47
C LYS A 10 -9.70 5.55 57.86
N SER A 11 -9.06 6.43 57.09
CA SER A 11 -8.38 7.68 57.49
C SER A 11 -7.16 7.88 56.58
N GLY A 12 -6.93 9.00 55.89
CA GLY A 12 -7.39 10.37 56.08
C GLY A 12 -6.20 11.23 56.47
N LYS A 13 -5.67 12.04 55.54
CA LYS A 13 -5.28 13.46 55.76
C LYS A 13 -4.60 14.08 54.54
N ASP A 14 -5.42 14.88 53.86
CA ASP A 14 -5.27 16.27 53.44
C ASP A 14 -4.10 16.79 52.58
N PRO A 15 -4.42 17.68 51.61
CA PRO A 15 -3.48 18.36 50.73
C PRO A 15 -3.00 19.70 51.32
N ALA A 16 -1.77 20.12 50.99
CA ALA A 16 -1.26 21.45 51.31
C ALA A 16 -0.85 22.20 50.04
N VAL A 17 -1.54 23.32 49.86
CA VAL A 17 -1.28 24.45 48.97
C VAL A 17 0.00 25.18 49.41
N PHE A 18 0.81 25.66 48.48
CA PHE A 18 1.61 26.87 48.68
C PHE A 18 1.77 27.64 47.36
N GLN A 19 1.38 28.91 47.41
CA GLN A 19 1.45 29.90 46.33
C GLN A 19 2.75 30.72 46.40
N SER A 20 3.02 31.38 45.27
CA SER A 20 3.57 32.74 45.13
C SER A 20 5.09 32.92 45.03
N GLY A 21 5.48 33.73 44.04
CA GLY A 21 6.85 34.18 43.81
C GLY A 21 7.03 34.85 42.43
N PHE A 22 6.49 36.06 42.30
CA PHE A 22 6.66 37.02 41.20
C PHE A 22 8.14 37.48 41.09
N SER A 23 8.70 37.64 39.87
CA SER A 23 9.48 38.83 39.48
C SER A 23 9.78 38.85 37.98
N THR A 24 9.37 39.97 37.37
CA THR A 24 9.74 40.57 36.08
C THR A 24 11.23 40.95 35.97
N PHE A 25 11.73 41.16 34.73
CA PHE A 25 12.65 42.21 34.22
C PHE A 25 13.08 41.79 32.77
N LEU A 26 12.47 42.27 31.67
CA LEU A 26 12.64 43.53 30.90
C LEU A 26 14.08 43.86 30.39
N ASN A 27 14.21 43.75 29.05
CA ASN A 27 14.97 44.48 28.00
C ASN A 27 16.14 45.43 28.34
N ASP A 28 17.18 45.41 27.47
CA ASP A 28 17.56 46.48 26.51
C ASP A 28 18.83 46.01 25.72
N HIS A 29 18.87 46.04 24.38
CA HIS A 29 19.13 47.16 23.45
C HIS A 29 20.62 47.53 23.32
N ASP A 30 21.18 47.28 22.12
CA ASP A 30 22.05 48.18 21.32
C ASP A 30 22.56 47.41 20.07
N LEU A 31 22.13 47.80 18.85
CA LEU A 31 22.80 48.73 17.91
C LEU A 31 24.14 48.15 17.40
N VAL A 32 24.36 47.92 16.10
CA VAL A 32 24.72 48.95 15.11
C VAL A 32 24.62 48.38 13.67
N ASP A 33 23.86 49.10 12.85
CA ASP A 33 24.05 49.59 11.48
C ASP A 33 24.39 48.69 10.28
N GLY A 34 23.62 48.91 9.20
CA GLY A 34 23.91 48.44 7.84
C GLY A 34 22.78 48.58 6.82
N ASP A 35 22.21 49.79 6.68
CA ASP A 35 21.45 50.37 5.55
C ASP A 35 21.88 49.86 4.14
N MET A 36 21.13 49.91 3.04
CA MET A 36 19.80 50.40 2.65
C MET A 36 19.57 50.03 1.16
N ASN A 37 18.34 50.29 0.69
CA ASN A 37 17.87 50.48 -0.70
C ASN A 37 17.33 49.19 -1.36
N GLY A 38 16.03 49.00 -1.58
CA GLY A 38 14.93 49.96 -1.72
C GLY A 38 14.67 50.28 -3.19
N PHE A 39 13.37 50.34 -3.54
CA PHE A 39 12.75 50.93 -4.74
C PHE A 39 12.15 49.94 -5.77
N ASP A 40 10.86 49.65 -5.55
CA ASP A 40 9.69 50.00 -6.38
C ASP A 40 9.53 49.53 -7.84
N GLU A 41 8.37 48.87 -8.02
CA GLU A 41 7.29 49.06 -9.02
C GLU A 41 7.54 49.06 -10.54
N GLU A 42 6.65 48.30 -11.18
CA GLU A 42 6.10 48.27 -12.54
C GLU A 42 6.68 49.18 -13.65
N VAL A 43 6.75 48.63 -14.88
CA VAL A 43 6.10 49.20 -16.07
C VAL A 43 6.10 48.18 -17.23
N ASN A 44 4.93 48.07 -17.87
CA ASN A 44 4.65 47.44 -19.16
C ASN A 44 5.25 48.26 -20.31
N GLU A 45 5.70 47.62 -21.41
CA GLU A 45 5.61 48.18 -22.77
C GLU A 45 5.96 47.10 -23.83
N GLU A 46 4.99 46.72 -24.68
CA GLU A 46 5.20 46.35 -26.09
C GLU A 46 4.94 47.62 -26.96
N PRO A 47 4.94 47.63 -28.32
CA PRO A 47 5.50 46.77 -29.40
C PRO A 47 6.20 47.59 -30.52
N ASP A 48 6.78 46.95 -31.56
CA ASP A 48 6.99 47.54 -32.91
C ASP A 48 7.16 46.42 -33.97
N ALA A 49 6.13 46.08 -34.76
CA ALA A 49 5.81 46.49 -36.15
C ALA A 49 6.84 46.06 -37.22
N GLY A 50 6.50 45.07 -38.07
CA GLY A 50 6.06 45.24 -39.47
C GLY A 50 6.57 44.00 -40.25
N ASP A 51 5.88 43.35 -41.18
CA ASP A 51 5.09 43.87 -42.29
C ASP A 51 4.05 42.81 -42.76
N GLU A 52 2.95 43.27 -43.32
CA GLU A 52 1.84 42.48 -43.86
C GLU A 52 2.08 42.11 -45.35
N GLU A 53 1.68 40.91 -45.79
CA GLU A 53 0.91 40.81 -47.04
C GLU A 53 -0.02 39.57 -47.06
N LYS A 54 -1.27 39.83 -47.47
CA LYS A 54 -2.44 38.93 -47.54
C LYS A 54 -2.30 37.84 -48.61
N THR A 55 -2.92 36.66 -48.36
CA THR A 55 -4.04 36.10 -49.16
C THR A 55 -4.54 34.76 -48.58
N GLU A 56 -5.85 34.64 -48.32
CA GLU A 56 -6.62 33.39 -48.10
C GLU A 56 -7.14 32.79 -49.44
N PRO A 57 -7.86 31.64 -49.49
CA PRO A 57 -7.65 30.34 -48.85
C PRO A 57 -7.77 29.17 -49.87
N THR A 58 -7.10 28.03 -49.66
CA THR A 58 -7.57 26.75 -50.25
C THR A 58 -7.22 25.56 -49.37
N GLU A 59 -8.26 24.88 -48.91
CA GLU A 59 -8.24 23.55 -48.29
C GLU A 59 -7.44 22.55 -49.13
N LYS A 60 -6.48 21.84 -48.51
CA LYS A 60 -6.24 20.40 -48.72
C LYS A 60 -5.64 19.80 -47.45
N THR A 61 -6.19 18.64 -47.14
CA THR A 61 -5.79 17.64 -46.15
C THR A 61 -4.30 17.34 -46.18
N ASP A 62 -3.70 17.01 -45.02
CA ASP A 62 -2.99 15.75 -44.76
C ASP A 62 -2.22 15.84 -43.42
N ASP A 63 -2.38 14.79 -42.62
CA ASP A 63 -2.00 14.64 -41.21
C ASP A 63 -0.52 14.97 -40.87
N PRO A 64 -0.26 15.63 -39.70
CA PRO A 64 1.09 15.73 -39.16
C PRO A 64 1.51 14.39 -38.56
N LYS A 65 2.63 13.87 -39.09
CA LYS A 65 3.40 12.72 -38.63
C LYS A 65 3.76 12.90 -37.16
N GLU A 66 2.98 12.28 -36.29
CA GLU A 66 3.21 12.18 -34.85
C GLU A 66 4.57 11.50 -34.62
N GLU A 67 5.51 12.25 -34.05
CA GLU A 67 6.77 11.71 -33.56
C GLU A 67 6.44 10.71 -32.46
N ASN A 68 6.37 9.44 -32.87
CA ASN A 68 6.29 8.29 -31.98
C ASN A 68 7.58 8.23 -31.18
N LYS A 69 7.58 8.96 -30.06
CA LYS A 69 8.53 8.77 -28.96
C LYS A 69 8.23 7.40 -28.37
N LYS A 70 8.79 6.37 -29.03
CA LYS A 70 9.04 5.04 -28.47
C LYS A 70 9.60 5.25 -27.08
N THR A 71 8.72 5.13 -26.09
CA THR A 71 9.14 5.06 -24.70
C THR A 71 9.75 3.69 -24.58
N GLU A 72 11.08 3.67 -24.55
CA GLU A 72 11.90 2.49 -24.39
C GLU A 72 11.30 1.60 -23.30
N SER A 73 11.05 0.35 -23.65
CA SER A 73 10.61 -0.69 -22.74
C SER A 73 11.72 -0.97 -21.73
N SER A 74 11.87 -0.10 -20.74
CA SER A 74 12.64 -0.38 -19.55
C SER A 74 11.88 -1.49 -18.81
N SER A 75 12.36 -2.73 -18.90
CA SER A 75 11.89 -3.82 -18.07
C SER A 75 11.86 -3.34 -16.62
N ASN A 76 10.66 -3.16 -16.05
CA ASN A 76 10.56 -2.73 -14.66
C ASN A 76 11.01 -3.90 -13.77
N GLU A 77 11.67 -3.64 -12.64
CA GLU A 77 12.16 -4.71 -11.75
C GLU A 77 11.04 -5.61 -11.19
N HIS A 78 9.81 -5.12 -11.28
CA HIS A 78 8.55 -5.75 -10.88
C HIS A 78 7.80 -6.43 -12.03
N ASP A 79 8.33 -6.39 -13.26
CA ASP A 79 7.71 -7.07 -14.39
C ASP A 79 7.74 -8.59 -14.18
N GLY A 80 6.59 -9.24 -14.37
CA GLY A 80 6.39 -10.66 -14.05
C GLY A 80 6.43 -11.00 -12.54
N LYS A 81 6.24 -10.02 -11.65
CA LYS A 81 6.11 -10.25 -10.20
C LYS A 81 4.68 -10.06 -9.72
N TYR A 82 4.26 -10.96 -8.83
CA TYR A 82 2.91 -10.89 -8.27
C TYR A 82 2.81 -9.84 -7.17
N LEU A 83 1.64 -9.21 -7.10
CA LEU A 83 1.24 -8.34 -6.00
C LEU A 83 0.86 -9.19 -4.79
N VAL A 84 1.03 -8.66 -3.59
CA VAL A 84 0.79 -9.44 -2.37
C VAL A 84 -0.60 -9.13 -1.81
N VAL A 85 -1.30 -10.17 -1.37
CA VAL A 85 -2.57 -10.07 -0.63
C VAL A 85 -2.41 -10.47 0.83
N GLN A 86 -3.41 -10.17 1.67
CA GLN A 86 -3.38 -10.46 3.10
C GLN A 86 -3.09 -11.93 3.43
N LYS A 87 -3.65 -12.87 2.66
CA LYS A 87 -3.42 -14.32 2.74
C LYS A 87 -1.98 -14.74 2.42
N GLY A 88 -1.18 -13.84 1.82
CA GLY A 88 0.24 -14.06 1.59
C GLY A 88 0.99 -14.35 2.89
N THR A 89 2.19 -14.93 2.77
CA THR A 89 3.05 -15.26 3.92
C THR A 89 4.38 -14.55 3.82
N ALA A 90 4.82 -13.93 4.91
CA ALA A 90 6.13 -13.31 5.03
C ALA A 90 7.17 -14.28 5.63
N CYS A 91 8.43 -14.05 5.34
CA CYS A 91 9.57 -14.80 5.88
C CYS A 91 10.60 -13.83 6.43
N CYS A 92 11.09 -14.08 7.64
CA CYS A 92 12.24 -13.37 8.21
C CYS A 92 13.46 -14.29 8.15
N ASP A 93 14.59 -13.81 7.65
CA ASP A 93 15.84 -14.58 7.54
C ASP A 93 16.41 -15.05 8.89
N LYS A 94 15.99 -14.40 9.99
CA LYS A 94 16.36 -14.75 11.38
C LYS A 94 15.20 -15.38 12.17
N GLY A 95 14.05 -15.61 11.54
CA GLY A 95 12.84 -16.15 12.15
C GLY A 95 12.63 -17.64 11.85
N SER A 96 11.72 -18.28 12.58
CA SER A 96 11.36 -19.70 12.39
C SER A 96 9.92 -19.93 11.95
N LYS A 97 9.08 -18.90 11.96
CA LYS A 97 7.67 -18.97 11.52
C LYS A 97 7.39 -18.02 10.36
N PHE A 98 6.34 -18.36 9.59
CA PHE A 98 5.88 -17.63 8.43
C PHE A 98 4.48 -17.06 8.71
N PRO A 99 4.38 -15.81 9.19
CA PRO A 99 3.09 -15.19 9.47
C PRO A 99 2.42 -14.69 8.20
N ASN A 100 1.11 -14.45 8.28
CA ASN A 100 0.36 -13.77 7.24
C ASN A 100 0.43 -12.26 7.38
N PHE A 101 0.17 -11.54 6.29
CA PHE A 101 0.06 -10.09 6.33
C PHE A 101 -1.24 -9.67 7.04
N LYS A 102 -1.27 -8.46 7.58
CA LYS A 102 -2.50 -7.83 8.08
C LYS A 102 -2.63 -6.45 7.46
N VAL A 103 -3.61 -6.27 6.58
CA VAL A 103 -3.87 -5.00 5.93
C VAL A 103 -4.57 -4.07 6.91
N THR A 104 -3.97 -2.90 7.11
CA THR A 104 -4.45 -1.81 7.98
C THR A 104 -4.57 -0.50 7.23
N SER A 105 -3.92 -0.41 6.06
CA SER A 105 -3.91 0.77 5.20
C SER A 105 -5.26 1.08 4.57
N HIS A 106 -6.06 0.06 4.27
CA HIS A 106 -7.37 0.18 3.62
C HIS A 106 -8.24 -1.08 3.84
N GLN A 107 -9.49 -1.02 3.39
CA GLN A 107 -10.48 -2.11 3.51
C GLN A 107 -11.35 -2.26 2.25
N LYS A 108 -10.90 -1.75 1.09
CA LYS A 108 -11.74 -1.67 -0.13
C LYS A 108 -11.12 -2.25 -1.39
N HIS A 109 -9.81 -2.49 -1.44
CA HIS A 109 -9.14 -2.90 -2.67
C HIS A 109 -8.68 -4.35 -2.51
N TYR A 110 -9.23 -5.20 -3.36
CA TYR A 110 -9.02 -6.65 -3.34
C TYR A 110 -8.37 -7.05 -4.66
N TRP A 111 -7.41 -7.96 -4.61
CA TRP A 111 -6.79 -8.52 -5.82
C TRP A 111 -7.39 -9.88 -6.14
N ASN A 112 -7.84 -10.05 -7.39
CA ASN A 112 -8.39 -11.30 -7.92
C ASN A 112 -9.50 -11.92 -7.06
N ASP A 113 -10.34 -11.08 -6.45
CA ASP A 113 -11.47 -11.55 -5.66
C ASP A 113 -12.71 -10.69 -5.93
N GLU A 114 -13.78 -11.34 -6.38
CA GLU A 114 -15.07 -10.72 -6.66
C GLU A 114 -15.93 -10.63 -5.39
N LYS A 115 -15.67 -11.48 -4.38
CA LYS A 115 -16.48 -11.58 -3.15
C LYS A 115 -16.10 -10.55 -2.09
N GLY A 116 -14.95 -9.89 -2.23
CA GLY A 116 -14.45 -8.89 -1.28
C GLY A 116 -14.03 -9.48 0.08
N GLU A 117 -13.51 -10.71 0.09
CA GLU A 117 -13.02 -11.36 1.30
C GLU A 117 -11.75 -10.67 1.82
N ALA A 118 -11.68 -10.45 3.13
CA ALA A 118 -10.56 -9.75 3.77
C ALA A 118 -9.18 -10.40 3.51
N ASP A 119 -9.15 -11.69 3.17
CA ASP A 119 -7.94 -12.44 2.85
C ASP A 119 -7.30 -12.00 1.51
N TYR A 120 -8.07 -11.41 0.61
CA TYR A 120 -7.58 -10.91 -0.68
C TYR A 120 -7.33 -9.39 -0.71
N LEU A 121 -7.36 -8.73 0.45
CA LEU A 121 -6.99 -7.32 0.56
C LEU A 121 -5.55 -7.09 0.10
N ALA A 122 -5.36 -6.04 -0.67
CA ALA A 122 -4.06 -5.65 -1.18
C ALA A 122 -3.11 -5.23 -0.04
N VAL A 123 -1.86 -5.68 -0.09
CA VAL A 123 -0.83 -5.23 0.87
C VAL A 123 -0.11 -4.01 0.30
N THR A 124 -0.02 -2.95 1.10
CA THR A 124 0.66 -1.70 0.76
C THR A 124 1.92 -1.48 1.60
N GLU A 125 2.71 -0.48 1.22
CA GLU A 125 3.95 -0.14 1.91
C GLU A 125 3.80 0.25 3.39
N ASP A 126 2.59 0.63 3.83
CA ASP A 126 2.27 0.98 5.22
C ASP A 126 1.79 -0.21 6.05
N ASP A 127 1.59 -1.37 5.43
CA ASP A 127 1.10 -2.57 6.12
C ASP A 127 2.26 -3.31 6.78
N LEU A 128 2.58 -2.89 8.00
CA LEU A 128 3.73 -3.36 8.78
C LEU A 128 3.36 -4.38 9.87
N ILE A 129 2.07 -4.71 9.98
CA ILE A 129 1.54 -5.63 10.98
C ILE A 129 1.31 -7.01 10.33
N PHE A 130 1.61 -8.05 11.11
CA PHE A 130 1.43 -9.43 10.72
C PHE A 130 0.45 -10.16 11.64
N ASN A 131 -0.11 -11.26 11.15
CA ASN A 131 -0.99 -12.15 11.90
C ASN A 131 -0.28 -13.50 12.12
N PRO A 132 -0.05 -13.94 13.37
CA PRO A 132 -0.40 -13.32 14.66
C PRO A 132 0.52 -12.16 15.09
N THR A 133 -0.03 -11.18 15.83
CA THR A 133 0.71 -9.96 16.24
C THR A 133 1.76 -10.20 17.33
N ALA A 134 1.50 -11.09 18.30
CA ALA A 134 2.33 -11.21 19.50
C ALA A 134 3.73 -11.80 19.24
N MET A 135 3.86 -12.67 18.23
CA MET A 135 5.12 -13.31 17.85
C MET A 135 5.04 -13.75 16.37
N PRO A 136 5.12 -12.82 15.42
CA PRO A 136 4.86 -13.12 14.01
C PRO A 136 5.87 -14.12 13.45
N PHE A 137 7.14 -14.00 13.83
CA PHE A 137 8.23 -14.84 13.29
C PHE A 137 8.73 -15.94 14.23
N GLY A 138 8.02 -16.23 15.33
CA GLY A 138 8.39 -17.31 16.25
C GLY A 138 9.66 -17.02 17.06
N THR A 139 10.71 -17.84 16.92
CA THR A 139 12.01 -17.65 17.59
C THR A 139 12.96 -16.84 16.71
N CYS A 140 13.79 -15.99 17.32
CA CYS A 140 14.71 -15.11 16.61
C CYS A 140 16.18 -15.45 16.90
N SER A 141 16.98 -15.72 15.86
CA SER A 141 18.41 -16.03 16.00
C SER A 141 19.21 -14.87 16.59
N VAL A 142 18.84 -13.61 16.28
CA VAL A 142 19.53 -12.42 16.83
C VAL A 142 19.32 -12.29 18.33
N LYS A 143 18.17 -12.75 18.84
CA LYS A 143 17.87 -12.77 20.28
C LYS A 143 18.30 -14.08 20.95
N ASN A 144 19.30 -14.78 20.41
CA ASN A 144 19.81 -16.04 20.95
C ASN A 144 18.71 -17.13 21.08
N GLY A 145 17.79 -17.19 20.12
CA GLY A 145 16.69 -18.16 20.08
C GLY A 145 15.46 -17.78 20.92
N ASN A 146 15.47 -16.63 21.60
CA ASN A 146 14.30 -16.13 22.31
C ASN A 146 13.14 -15.75 21.36
N PRO A 147 11.90 -15.62 21.88
CA PRO A 147 10.76 -15.12 21.12
C PRO A 147 11.06 -13.83 20.34
N CYS A 148 10.67 -13.81 19.08
CA CYS A 148 10.84 -12.67 18.20
C CYS A 148 9.91 -11.53 18.64
N ALA A 149 10.50 -10.45 19.18
CA ALA A 149 9.80 -9.18 19.36
C ALA A 149 10.04 -8.33 18.11
N TYR A 150 9.27 -8.62 17.07
CA TYR A 150 9.34 -7.92 15.79
C TYR A 150 9.00 -6.43 15.97
N SER A 151 9.77 -5.57 15.30
CA SER A 151 9.53 -4.15 15.18
C SER A 151 10.09 -3.70 13.82
N HIS A 152 9.28 -2.97 13.05
CA HIS A 152 9.63 -2.53 11.70
C HIS A 152 10.63 -1.38 11.71
N ALA A 153 11.63 -1.44 10.84
CA ALA A 153 12.56 -0.36 10.56
C ALA A 153 12.12 0.35 9.28
N GLY A 154 11.25 1.35 9.42
CA GLY A 154 10.67 2.09 8.29
C GLY A 154 9.50 1.37 7.63
N LYS A 155 9.32 1.63 6.32
CA LYS A 155 8.27 1.06 5.46
C LYS A 155 8.84 -0.03 4.56
N TRP A 156 7.97 -0.74 3.84
CA TRP A 156 8.42 -1.66 2.80
C TRP A 156 9.23 -0.93 1.73
N THR A 157 10.31 -1.56 1.29
CA THR A 157 11.20 -1.09 0.23
C THR A 157 11.03 -1.98 -1.00
N LYS A 158 11.44 -1.48 -2.17
CA LYS A 158 11.21 -2.15 -3.47
C LYS A 158 9.72 -2.45 -3.67
N THR A 159 8.87 -1.46 -3.41
CA THR A 159 7.44 -1.52 -3.68
C THR A 159 7.18 -1.06 -5.11
N TYR A 160 6.02 -1.43 -5.66
CA TYR A 160 5.70 -1.12 -7.05
C TYR A 160 4.99 0.22 -7.15
N GLU A 161 5.75 1.29 -7.37
CA GLU A 161 5.23 2.67 -7.41
C GLU A 161 4.21 2.92 -8.52
N LYS A 162 4.24 2.12 -9.60
CA LYS A 162 3.28 2.21 -10.72
C LYS A 162 1.88 1.75 -10.33
N VAL A 163 1.77 0.80 -9.38
CA VAL A 163 0.47 0.31 -8.88
C VAL A 163 0.23 0.92 -7.52
N LYS A 164 -0.71 1.86 -7.46
CA LYS A 164 -1.08 2.55 -6.23
C LYS A 164 -2.43 2.09 -5.73
N VAL A 165 -2.45 1.64 -4.47
CA VAL A 165 -3.68 1.31 -3.76
C VAL A 165 -3.98 2.47 -2.83
N MET A 166 -5.05 3.22 -3.11
CA MET A 166 -5.40 4.42 -2.35
C MET A 166 -4.24 5.43 -2.19
N GLY A 167 -3.42 5.58 -3.24
CA GLY A 167 -2.28 6.50 -3.26
C GLY A 167 -0.98 5.93 -2.65
N LYS A 168 -0.99 4.71 -2.12
CA LYS A 168 0.17 4.03 -1.53
C LYS A 168 0.72 2.97 -2.47
N SER A 169 2.04 2.80 -2.51
CA SER A 169 2.67 1.81 -3.40
C SER A 169 2.34 0.38 -2.95
N ALA A 170 2.05 -0.49 -3.92
CA ALA A 170 1.72 -1.89 -3.65
C ALA A 170 2.97 -2.74 -3.36
N VAL A 171 2.85 -3.70 -2.45
CA VAL A 171 3.90 -4.66 -2.13
C VAL A 171 3.90 -5.78 -3.17
N THR A 172 5.08 -6.18 -3.62
CA THR A 172 5.31 -7.29 -4.56
C THR A 172 6.20 -8.35 -3.95
N GLU A 173 6.37 -9.49 -4.62
CA GLU A 173 7.27 -10.56 -4.20
C GLU A 173 8.73 -10.12 -3.95
N ARG A 174 9.19 -9.04 -4.58
CA ARG A 174 10.55 -8.51 -4.41
C ARG A 174 10.66 -7.49 -3.29
N SER A 175 9.54 -7.09 -2.69
CA SER A 175 9.54 -6.10 -1.63
C SER A 175 10.20 -6.65 -0.37
N GLU A 176 10.97 -5.81 0.29
CA GLU A 176 11.74 -6.15 1.48
C GLU A 176 11.41 -5.18 2.61
N LEU A 177 11.31 -5.69 3.83
CA LEU A 177 11.12 -4.91 5.04
C LEU A 177 12.25 -5.22 6.03
N MET A 178 12.84 -4.19 6.62
CA MET A 178 13.88 -4.36 7.63
C MET A 178 13.24 -4.40 9.02
N CYS A 179 13.75 -5.27 9.89
CA CYS A 179 13.38 -5.31 11.30
C CYS A 179 14.43 -4.54 12.11
N THR A 180 14.01 -3.73 13.09
CA THR A 180 14.92 -3.00 14.00
C THR A 180 15.81 -3.93 14.81
N THR A 181 15.38 -5.17 15.03
CA THR A 181 16.19 -6.23 15.67
C THR A 181 17.33 -6.72 14.75
N GLY A 182 17.30 -6.42 13.44
CA GLY A 182 18.37 -6.78 12.49
C GLY A 182 18.05 -7.93 11.54
N GLY A 183 16.79 -8.37 11.47
CA GLY A 183 16.32 -9.34 10.46
C GLY A 183 15.83 -8.65 9.18
N LYS A 184 15.98 -9.32 8.04
CA LYS A 184 15.38 -8.95 6.76
C LYS A 184 14.13 -9.80 6.53
N ILE A 185 13.03 -9.13 6.25
CA ILE A 185 11.73 -9.74 5.97
C ILE A 185 11.46 -9.64 4.48
N THR A 186 11.12 -10.77 3.87
CA THR A 186 10.74 -10.88 2.46
C THR A 186 9.37 -11.54 2.33
N VAL A 187 8.77 -11.40 1.15
CA VAL A 187 7.53 -12.09 0.80
C VAL A 187 7.87 -13.52 0.38
N MET A 188 7.28 -14.52 1.03
CA MET A 188 7.48 -15.93 0.68
C MET A 188 6.42 -16.43 -0.30
N LYS A 189 5.15 -16.06 -0.06
CA LYS A 189 4.02 -16.37 -0.94
C LYS A 189 3.18 -15.12 -1.09
N HIS A 190 2.86 -14.77 -2.33
CA HIS A 190 2.01 -13.61 -2.64
C HIS A 190 0.57 -13.81 -2.18
N GLY A 191 0.09 -15.06 -2.07
CA GLY A 191 -1.23 -15.42 -1.52
C GLY A 191 -2.39 -15.34 -2.51
N GLN A 192 -2.14 -14.90 -3.74
CA GLN A 192 -3.12 -14.95 -4.82
C GLN A 192 -3.22 -16.37 -5.38
N GLN A 193 -4.38 -16.74 -5.91
CA GLN A 193 -4.57 -17.97 -6.65
C GLN A 193 -4.89 -17.62 -8.10
N SER A 194 -4.24 -18.30 -9.05
CA SER A 194 -4.62 -18.21 -10.45
C SER A 194 -5.74 -19.21 -10.69
N GLU A 195 -6.94 -18.70 -10.91
CA GLU A 195 -8.09 -19.51 -11.28
C GLU A 195 -8.26 -19.52 -12.80
N ALA A 196 -8.71 -20.65 -13.35
CA ALA A 196 -9.07 -20.71 -14.75
C ALA A 196 -10.28 -19.81 -14.96
N GLY A 197 -10.09 -18.71 -15.69
CA GLY A 197 -11.20 -17.82 -15.99
C GLY A 197 -12.27 -18.56 -16.80
N LYS A 198 -13.54 -18.18 -16.64
CA LYS A 198 -14.69 -18.77 -17.34
C LYS A 198 -14.47 -18.89 -18.85
N SER A 199 -13.84 -17.90 -19.47
CA SER A 199 -13.49 -17.93 -20.89
C SER A 199 -12.52 -19.07 -21.24
N HIS A 200 -11.55 -19.38 -20.38
CA HIS A 200 -10.62 -20.50 -20.58
C HIS A 200 -11.35 -21.83 -20.44
N VAL A 201 -12.25 -21.94 -19.45
CA VAL A 201 -13.07 -23.14 -19.25
C VAL A 201 -13.99 -23.36 -20.46
N ASN A 202 -14.67 -22.31 -20.93
CA ASN A 202 -15.57 -22.39 -22.08
C ASN A 202 -14.85 -22.68 -23.41
N ASN A 203 -13.63 -22.16 -23.58
CA ASN A 203 -12.82 -22.41 -24.77
C ASN A 203 -12.08 -23.75 -24.76
N ALA A 204 -11.98 -24.43 -23.61
CA ALA A 204 -11.32 -25.73 -23.52
C ALA A 204 -12.18 -26.82 -24.18
N ASP A 205 -11.55 -27.71 -24.95
CA ASP A 205 -12.24 -28.84 -25.59
C ASP A 205 -12.61 -29.91 -24.55
N SER A 206 -13.90 -30.20 -24.41
CA SER A 206 -14.41 -31.12 -23.38
C SER A 206 -13.90 -32.55 -23.57
N ARG A 207 -13.70 -32.99 -24.82
CA ARG A 207 -13.23 -34.35 -25.11
C ARG A 207 -11.76 -34.52 -24.74
N GLU A 208 -10.94 -33.51 -24.98
CA GLU A 208 -9.55 -33.49 -24.54
C GLU A 208 -9.46 -33.48 -23.01
N GLN A 209 -10.22 -32.63 -22.34
CA GLN A 209 -10.25 -32.58 -20.87
C GLN A 209 -10.74 -33.90 -20.25
N GLN A 210 -11.75 -34.55 -20.84
CA GLN A 210 -12.22 -35.88 -20.42
C GLN A 210 -11.15 -36.97 -20.60
N THR A 211 -10.27 -36.81 -21.59
CA THR A 211 -9.17 -37.76 -21.82
C THR A 211 -8.10 -37.63 -20.73
N TYR A 212 -7.80 -36.41 -20.29
CA TYR A 212 -6.85 -36.16 -19.21
C TYR A 212 -7.43 -36.47 -17.82
N ASN A 213 -8.71 -36.16 -17.61
CA ASN A 213 -9.41 -36.37 -16.35
C ASN A 213 -10.75 -37.09 -16.55
N PRO A 214 -10.75 -38.42 -16.76
CA PRO A 214 -11.95 -39.19 -17.08
C PRO A 214 -12.96 -39.31 -15.94
N VAL A 215 -12.62 -38.85 -14.73
CA VAL A 215 -13.49 -38.88 -13.54
C VAL A 215 -14.38 -37.63 -13.46
N MET A 216 -13.91 -36.51 -14.01
CA MET A 216 -14.67 -35.26 -14.05
C MET A 216 -15.45 -35.22 -15.36
N ASP A 217 -16.76 -34.96 -15.31
CA ASP A 217 -17.51 -34.59 -16.51
C ASP A 217 -17.26 -33.11 -16.80
N PHE A 218 -16.47 -32.83 -17.85
CA PHE A 218 -16.09 -31.45 -18.16
C PHE A 218 -17.23 -30.62 -18.74
N GLU A 219 -18.25 -31.26 -19.33
CA GLU A 219 -19.39 -30.54 -19.88
C GLU A 219 -20.29 -30.05 -18.74
N GLU A 220 -20.58 -30.92 -17.77
CA GLU A 220 -21.30 -30.54 -16.54
C GLU A 220 -20.56 -29.43 -15.79
N PHE A 221 -19.24 -29.54 -15.65
CA PHE A 221 -18.42 -28.50 -15.02
C PHE A 221 -18.49 -27.14 -15.73
N LYS A 222 -18.55 -27.12 -17.08
CA LYS A 222 -18.74 -25.87 -17.83
C LYS A 222 -20.08 -25.23 -17.52
N GLU A 223 -21.14 -26.02 -17.47
CA GLU A 223 -22.49 -25.54 -17.16
C GLU A 223 -22.52 -24.92 -15.75
N GLU A 224 -22.01 -25.61 -14.74
CA GLU A 224 -21.91 -25.10 -13.36
C GLU A 224 -21.15 -23.76 -13.26
N MET A 225 -20.02 -23.63 -13.95
CA MET A 225 -19.22 -22.40 -13.97
C MET A 225 -20.00 -21.21 -14.57
N ASN A 226 -20.87 -21.46 -15.54
CA ASN A 226 -21.66 -20.43 -16.21
C ASN A 226 -22.98 -20.09 -15.49
N GLU A 227 -23.61 -21.05 -14.81
CA GLU A 227 -24.84 -20.82 -14.02
C GLU A 227 -24.60 -19.95 -12.79
N SER A 228 -23.41 -20.02 -12.19
CA SER A 228 -23.05 -19.22 -11.01
C SER A 228 -23.18 -17.70 -11.19
N ASP A 229 -23.19 -17.19 -12.43
CA ASP A 229 -23.39 -15.77 -12.75
C ASP A 229 -24.86 -15.34 -12.89
N GLN A 230 -25.76 -16.27 -13.23
CA GLN A 230 -27.16 -15.92 -13.51
C GLN A 230 -27.95 -15.62 -12.23
N LEU A 231 -27.54 -16.16 -11.09
CA LEU A 231 -28.16 -15.92 -9.79
C LEU A 231 -27.86 -14.54 -9.18
N TYR A 232 -27.04 -13.70 -9.83
CA TYR A 232 -26.69 -12.36 -9.35
C TYR A 232 -27.49 -11.22 -9.99
N TYR A 233 -28.39 -11.51 -10.93
CA TYR A 233 -29.18 -10.50 -11.67
C TYR A 233 -30.71 -10.64 -11.50
N GLU A 234 -31.19 -11.35 -10.47
CA GLU A 234 -32.61 -11.39 -10.10
C GLU A 234 -32.92 -10.55 -8.85
#